data_AF-A0A4Q3SDG3-F1
#
_entry.id   AF-A0A4Q3SDG3-F1
#
_cell.length_a   1.000
_cell.length_b   1.000
_cell.length_c   1.000
_cell.angle_alpha   90.00
_cell.angle_beta   90.00
_cell.angle_gamma   90.00
#
_symmetry.space_group_name_H-M   'P 1'
#
loop_
_entity.id
_entity.type
_entity.pdbx_description
1 polymer ?
#
loop_
_entity_poly.entity_id
_entity_poly.type
_entity_poly.pdbx_seq_one_letter_code
_entity_poly.pdbx_strand_id
1 'polypeptide(L)'
;YGMGLMDDRSLGVSVISHGGDLSGYHSNMFAIPDAGVAAVILTNADRGVYLRGPFQRKLMEVLYRGRDEAAGDLSATIKRIAAEREEFRSKLTIPADAAAVAALAPHYVNADLGSLTIDHTGANPVVKADKFGSTIATRKNDDGTVSVITIDPEFAGAEWVVGEDAGRRTLTLRDGQHVYVFTEG
;
A
#
# COMPACT_ATOMS: atom_id res chain seq x y z
N TYR A 1 5.76 -13.05 -19.90
CA TYR A 1 4.80 -11.96 -20.17
C TYR A 1 4.74 -11.74 -21.67
N GLY A 2 3.55 -11.63 -22.26
CA GLY A 2 3.37 -11.39 -23.70
C GLY A 2 1.95 -10.94 -24.02
N MET A 3 1.81 -9.88 -24.84
CA MET A 3 0.52 -9.30 -25.25
C MET A 3 -0.43 -8.99 -24.07
N GLY A 4 0.11 -8.48 -22.97
CA GLY A 4 -0.65 -8.19 -21.75
C GLY A 4 -0.69 -9.35 -20.75
N LEU A 5 -0.48 -10.59 -21.18
CA LEU A 5 -0.71 -11.76 -20.34
C LEU A 5 0.56 -12.24 -19.63
N MET A 6 0.41 -12.66 -18.37
CA MET A 6 1.41 -13.42 -17.62
C MET A 6 1.23 -14.91 -17.93
N ASP A 7 2.33 -15.64 -18.12
CA ASP A 7 2.33 -17.11 -18.18
C ASP A 7 3.24 -17.58 -17.05
N ASP A 8 2.63 -18.14 -16.00
CA ASP A 8 3.32 -18.76 -14.88
C ASP A 8 3.35 -20.27 -15.08
N ARG A 9 4.56 -20.86 -15.01
CA ARG A 9 4.81 -22.30 -15.13
C ARG A 9 5.48 -22.89 -13.89
N SER A 10 5.50 -22.16 -12.78
CA SER A 10 6.19 -22.55 -11.54
C SER A 10 5.70 -23.88 -10.96
N LEU A 11 4.45 -24.26 -11.25
CA LEU A 11 3.85 -25.54 -10.84
C LEU A 11 3.89 -26.62 -11.92
N GLY A 12 4.69 -26.44 -12.98
CA GLY A 12 4.81 -27.39 -14.09
C GLY A 12 3.64 -27.38 -15.08
N VAL A 13 2.62 -26.54 -14.85
CA VAL A 13 1.46 -26.32 -15.72
C VAL A 13 1.40 -24.84 -16.08
N SER A 14 1.05 -24.50 -17.32
CA SER A 14 0.85 -23.12 -17.74
C SER A 14 -0.42 -22.53 -17.15
N VAL A 15 -0.27 -21.44 -16.39
CA VAL A 15 -1.36 -20.60 -15.91
C VAL A 15 -1.21 -19.23 -16.53
N ILE A 16 -2.12 -18.91 -17.44
CA ILE A 16 -2.18 -17.62 -18.12
C ILE A 16 -3.04 -16.69 -17.28
N SER A 17 -2.52 -15.52 -16.89
CA SER A 17 -3.26 -14.59 -16.03
C SER A 17 -3.10 -13.12 -16.41
N HIS A 18 -4.05 -12.30 -15.96
CA HIS A 18 -3.95 -10.85 -15.96
C HIS A 18 -4.81 -10.27 -14.83
N GLY A 19 -4.17 -9.45 -13.99
CA GLY A 19 -4.81 -8.76 -12.88
C GLY A 19 -5.20 -7.32 -13.19
N GLY A 20 -6.09 -6.78 -12.38
CA GLY A 20 -6.36 -5.34 -12.29
C GLY A 20 -6.27 -4.91 -10.84
N ASP A 21 -5.66 -3.75 -10.61
CA ASP A 21 -5.52 -3.15 -9.30
C ASP A 21 -5.99 -1.70 -9.39
N LEU A 22 -7.05 -1.41 -8.67
CA LEU A 22 -7.51 -0.07 -8.33
C LEU A 22 -7.71 -0.05 -6.82
N SER A 23 -7.59 1.11 -6.21
CA SER A 23 -7.91 1.30 -4.81
C SER A 23 -9.27 0.76 -4.43
N GLY A 24 -9.33 -0.07 -3.39
CA GLY A 24 -10.54 -0.76 -2.98
C GLY A 24 -11.01 -1.87 -3.93
N TYR A 25 -10.35 -2.12 -5.07
CA TYR A 25 -10.79 -3.09 -6.07
C TYR A 25 -9.63 -3.89 -6.67
N HIS A 26 -9.63 -5.20 -6.45
CA HIS A 26 -8.64 -6.09 -7.07
C HIS A 26 -9.32 -7.19 -7.86
N SER A 27 -8.76 -7.48 -9.03
CA SER A 27 -9.23 -8.54 -9.90
C SER A 27 -8.08 -9.41 -10.40
N ASN A 28 -8.43 -10.63 -10.83
CA ASN A 28 -7.59 -11.45 -11.66
C ASN A 28 -8.42 -12.38 -12.53
N MET A 29 -7.96 -12.61 -13.76
CA MET A 29 -8.42 -13.71 -14.60
C MET A 29 -7.32 -14.76 -14.71
N PHE A 30 -7.72 -16.02 -14.79
CA PHE A 30 -6.83 -17.17 -14.99
C PHE A 30 -7.37 -18.02 -16.12
N ALA A 31 -6.49 -18.54 -16.96
CA ALA A 31 -6.76 -19.57 -17.94
C ALA A 31 -5.70 -20.67 -17.79
N ILE A 32 -6.15 -21.93 -17.75
CA ILE A 32 -5.33 -23.13 -17.60
C ILE A 32 -5.62 -24.00 -18.82
N PRO A 33 -4.90 -23.79 -19.95
CA PRO A 33 -5.26 -24.38 -21.24
C PRO A 33 -5.31 -25.90 -21.21
N ASP A 34 -4.33 -26.55 -20.55
CA ASP A 34 -4.22 -28.01 -20.49
C ASP A 34 -5.42 -28.66 -19.76
N ALA A 35 -6.05 -27.94 -18.84
CA ALA A 35 -7.26 -28.38 -18.16
C ALA A 35 -8.56 -27.96 -18.86
N GLY A 36 -8.49 -27.06 -19.87
CA GLY A 36 -9.67 -26.44 -20.47
C GLY A 36 -10.49 -25.60 -19.48
N VAL A 37 -9.83 -25.02 -18.46
CA VAL A 37 -10.50 -24.29 -17.37
C VAL A 37 -10.05 -22.83 -17.34
N ALA A 38 -10.98 -21.94 -17.02
CA ALA A 38 -10.70 -20.54 -16.72
C ALA A 38 -11.47 -20.11 -15.46
N ALA A 39 -10.96 -19.10 -14.78
CA ALA A 39 -11.58 -18.55 -13.58
C ALA A 39 -11.34 -17.04 -13.47
N VAL A 40 -12.25 -16.35 -12.79
CA VAL A 40 -12.15 -14.90 -12.52
C VAL A 40 -12.45 -14.67 -11.05
N ILE A 41 -11.65 -13.80 -10.42
CA ILE A 41 -11.90 -13.30 -9.06
C ILE A 41 -11.98 -11.77 -9.11
N LEU A 42 -13.00 -11.23 -8.44
CA LEU A 42 -13.23 -9.80 -8.25
C LEU A 42 -13.41 -9.53 -6.76
N THR A 43 -12.77 -8.49 -6.25
CA THR A 43 -12.84 -8.09 -4.85
C THR A 43 -13.06 -6.59 -4.75
N ASN A 44 -13.78 -6.16 -3.73
CA ASN A 44 -14.14 -4.76 -3.44
C ASN A 44 -13.59 -4.30 -2.08
N ALA A 45 -12.36 -4.71 -1.77
CA ALA A 45 -11.61 -4.23 -0.61
C ALA A 45 -10.11 -4.23 -0.90
N ASP A 46 -9.34 -3.29 -0.33
CA ASP A 46 -7.87 -3.20 -0.49
C ASP A 46 -7.14 -4.51 -0.17
N ARG A 47 -7.67 -5.27 0.80
CA ARG A 47 -7.10 -6.55 1.21
C ARG A 47 -7.47 -7.70 0.28
N GLY A 48 -8.34 -7.47 -0.70
CA GLY A 48 -8.73 -8.43 -1.72
C GLY A 48 -7.56 -8.89 -2.59
N VAL A 49 -6.51 -8.07 -2.70
CA VAL A 49 -5.25 -8.42 -3.37
C VAL A 49 -4.66 -9.74 -2.88
N TYR A 50 -4.77 -10.03 -1.58
CA TYR A 50 -4.22 -11.21 -0.93
C TYR A 50 -4.98 -12.50 -1.23
N LEU A 51 -6.17 -12.42 -1.84
CA LEU A 51 -6.95 -13.60 -2.22
C LEU A 51 -6.58 -14.16 -3.60
N ARG A 52 -5.95 -13.36 -4.47
CA ARG A 52 -5.66 -13.76 -5.86
C ARG A 52 -4.77 -15.00 -5.94
N GLY A 53 -3.67 -15.01 -5.19
CA GLY A 53 -2.73 -16.13 -5.14
C GLY A 53 -3.33 -17.40 -4.54
N PRO A 54 -3.89 -17.36 -3.30
CA PRO A 54 -4.56 -18.51 -2.69
C PRO A 54 -5.71 -19.07 -3.53
N PHE A 55 -6.48 -18.22 -4.22
CA PHE A 55 -7.53 -18.66 -5.13
C PHE A 55 -6.96 -19.44 -6.31
N GLN A 56 -5.94 -18.91 -7.01
CA GLN A 56 -5.26 -19.64 -8.09
C GLN A 56 -4.71 -20.98 -7.57
N ARG A 57 -4.02 -20.96 -6.43
CA ARG A 57 -3.43 -22.16 -5.84
C ARG A 57 -4.50 -23.20 -5.53
N LYS A 58 -5.62 -22.81 -4.91
CA LYS A 58 -6.71 -23.73 -4.59
C LYS A 58 -7.36 -24.33 -5.83
N LEU A 59 -7.51 -23.54 -6.90
CA LEU A 59 -7.98 -24.02 -8.19
C LEU A 59 -7.06 -25.11 -8.75
N MET A 60 -5.74 -24.89 -8.72
CA MET A 60 -4.76 -25.89 -9.17
C MET A 60 -4.80 -27.18 -8.34
N GLU A 61 -4.95 -27.06 -7.02
CA GLU A 61 -5.07 -28.22 -6.12
C GLU A 61 -6.29 -29.08 -6.46
N VAL A 62 -7.44 -28.46 -6.75
CA VAL A 62 -8.66 -29.17 -7.12
C VAL A 62 -8.52 -29.84 -8.49
N LEU A 63 -8.01 -29.12 -9.49
CA LEU A 63 -7.90 -29.62 -10.87
C LEU A 63 -6.91 -30.77 -11.02
N TYR A 64 -5.78 -30.70 -10.32
CA TYR A 64 -4.68 -31.66 -10.47
C TYR A 64 -4.50 -32.59 -9.26
N ARG A 65 -5.47 -32.60 -8.33
CA ARG A 65 -5.39 -33.37 -7.06
C ARG A 65 -4.10 -33.07 -6.29
N GLY A 66 -3.75 -31.78 -6.22
CA GLY A 66 -2.59 -31.29 -5.51
C GLY A 66 -2.73 -31.39 -3.98
N ARG A 67 -1.63 -31.14 -3.27
CA ARG A 67 -1.63 -31.03 -1.80
C ARG A 67 -2.41 -29.81 -1.35
N ASP A 68 -3.13 -29.90 -0.23
CA ASP A 68 -3.91 -28.80 0.36
C ASP A 68 -3.01 -27.74 1.03
N GLU A 69 -2.33 -26.93 0.23
CA GLU A 69 -1.40 -25.88 0.69
C GLU A 69 -2.09 -24.52 0.77
N ALA A 70 -3.00 -24.21 -0.15
CA ALA A 70 -3.66 -22.91 -0.26
C ALA A 70 -4.30 -22.44 1.07
N ALA A 71 -4.96 -23.36 1.79
CA ALA A 71 -5.61 -23.03 3.07
C ALA A 71 -4.58 -22.69 4.17
N GLY A 72 -3.47 -23.44 4.21
CA GLY A 72 -2.36 -23.18 5.12
C GLY A 72 -1.67 -21.85 4.83
N ASP A 73 -1.36 -21.60 3.56
CA ASP A 73 -0.74 -20.35 3.09
C ASP A 73 -1.61 -19.13 3.38
N LEU A 74 -2.93 -19.24 3.18
CA LEU A 74 -3.88 -18.19 3.53
C LEU A 74 -3.89 -17.92 5.04
N SER A 75 -3.93 -18.97 5.87
CA SER A 75 -3.89 -18.83 7.33
C SER A 75 -2.60 -18.15 7.79
N ALA A 76 -1.45 -18.54 7.24
CA ALA A 76 -0.17 -17.91 7.52
C ALA A 76 -0.15 -16.44 7.09
N THR A 77 -0.69 -16.14 5.91
CA THR A 77 -0.80 -14.77 5.39
C THR A 77 -1.66 -13.88 6.28
N ILE A 78 -2.80 -14.38 6.76
CA ILE A 78 -3.68 -13.63 7.68
C ILE A 78 -2.93 -13.27 8.97
N LYS A 79 -2.22 -14.24 9.57
CA LYS A 79 -1.42 -14.01 10.78
C LYS A 79 -0.32 -12.98 10.56
N ARG A 80 0.40 -13.09 9.44
CA ARG A 80 1.45 -12.15 9.06
C ARG A 80 0.90 -10.73 8.89
N ILE A 81 -0.18 -10.55 8.12
CA ILE A 81 -0.81 -9.24 7.90
C ILE A 81 -1.31 -8.63 9.23
N ALA A 82 -1.84 -9.45 10.13
CA ALA A 82 -2.26 -8.98 11.45
C ALA A 82 -1.07 -8.49 12.27
N ALA A 83 0.02 -9.25 12.31
CA ALA A 83 1.24 -8.88 13.02
C ALA A 83 1.90 -7.61 12.43
N GLU A 84 2.03 -7.52 11.10
CA GLU A 84 2.58 -6.34 10.40
C GLU A 84 1.74 -5.09 10.69
N ARG A 85 0.41 -5.21 10.70
CA ARG A 85 -0.47 -4.09 11.04
C ARG A 85 -0.27 -3.64 12.48
N GLU A 86 -0.18 -4.58 13.42
CA GLU A 86 0.02 -4.27 14.83
C GLU A 86 1.38 -3.60 15.06
N GLU A 87 2.44 -4.14 14.46
CA GLU A 87 3.77 -3.55 14.50
C GLU A 87 3.80 -2.15 13.86
N PHE A 88 3.15 -1.97 12.71
CA PHE A 88 3.05 -0.66 12.10
C PHE A 88 2.34 0.33 13.02
N ARG A 89 1.19 -0.06 13.60
CA ARG A 89 0.42 0.79 14.50
C ARG A 89 1.13 1.11 15.80
N SER A 90 1.91 0.19 16.36
CA SER A 90 2.62 0.41 17.63
C SER A 90 3.72 1.47 17.52
N LYS A 91 4.20 1.73 16.31
CA LYS A 91 5.19 2.78 16.00
C LYS A 91 4.56 4.16 15.77
N LEU A 92 3.23 4.28 15.76
CA LEU A 92 2.53 5.52 15.43
C LEU A 92 1.92 6.17 16.67
N THR A 93 1.98 7.49 16.70
CA THR A 93 1.16 8.33 17.57
C THR A 93 -0.14 8.65 16.83
N ILE A 94 -1.25 8.09 17.32
CA ILE A 94 -2.60 8.27 16.77
C ILE A 94 -3.54 8.72 17.91
N PRO A 95 -4.16 9.91 17.86
CA PRO A 95 -4.01 10.96 16.84
C PRO A 95 -2.57 11.50 16.74
N ALA A 96 -2.23 12.15 15.62
CA ALA A 96 -0.93 12.77 15.42
C ALA A 96 -0.54 13.73 16.56
N ASP A 97 0.75 13.77 16.90
CA ASP A 97 1.30 14.69 17.88
C ASP A 97 1.00 16.16 17.52
N ALA A 98 0.32 16.88 18.41
CA ALA A 98 -0.17 18.22 18.12
C ALA A 98 0.94 19.25 17.88
N ALA A 99 2.09 19.12 18.58
CA ALA A 99 3.20 20.05 18.43
C ALA A 99 3.91 19.83 17.08
N ALA A 100 4.16 18.58 16.70
CA ALA A 100 4.72 18.23 15.39
C ALA A 100 3.82 18.71 14.25
N VAL A 101 2.51 18.51 14.38
CA VAL A 101 1.51 18.93 13.39
C VAL A 101 1.44 20.46 13.28
N ALA A 102 1.47 21.19 14.40
CA ALA A 102 1.44 22.65 14.41
C ALA A 102 2.70 23.29 13.81
N ALA A 103 3.83 22.57 13.79
CA ALA A 103 5.06 23.03 13.19
C ALA A 103 5.06 22.94 11.65
N LEU A 104 4.15 22.17 11.04
CA LEU A 104 4.09 21.98 9.59
C LEU A 104 3.65 23.27 8.87
N ALA A 105 4.18 23.49 7.67
CA ALA A 105 3.61 24.46 6.74
C ALA A 105 2.23 23.98 6.24
N PRO A 106 1.30 24.91 5.94
CA PRO A 106 0.01 24.54 5.38
C PRO A 106 0.12 24.00 3.94
N HIS A 107 1.19 24.34 3.22
CA HIS A 107 1.37 24.00 1.82
C HIS A 107 2.85 23.70 1.52
N TYR A 108 3.07 22.68 0.69
CA TYR A 108 4.38 22.28 0.19
C TYR A 108 4.33 21.95 -1.30
N VAL A 109 5.46 22.14 -1.98
CA VAL A 109 5.60 21.88 -3.42
C VAL A 109 6.81 21.03 -3.74
N ASN A 110 6.66 20.14 -4.72
CA ASN A 110 7.73 19.40 -5.36
C ASN A 110 7.51 19.45 -6.89
N ALA A 111 8.57 19.66 -7.66
CA ALA A 111 8.46 19.85 -9.12
C ALA A 111 7.97 18.59 -9.87
N ASP A 112 8.27 17.40 -9.33
CA ASP A 112 7.95 16.13 -9.97
C ASP A 112 6.61 15.57 -9.49
N LEU A 113 6.32 15.75 -8.19
CA LEU A 113 5.16 15.14 -7.52
C LEU A 113 3.99 16.10 -7.27
N GLY A 114 4.14 17.39 -7.55
CA GLY A 114 3.11 18.40 -7.35
C GLY A 114 3.07 18.94 -5.92
N SER A 115 1.88 19.30 -5.45
CA SER A 115 1.69 19.96 -4.16
C SER A 115 1.07 19.06 -3.10
N LEU A 116 1.40 19.36 -1.84
CA LEU A 116 0.76 18.80 -0.66
C LEU A 116 0.22 19.94 0.19
N THR A 117 -0.99 19.77 0.71
CA THR A 117 -1.61 20.68 1.68
C THR A 117 -1.85 19.94 2.99
N ILE A 118 -1.58 20.59 4.12
CA ILE A 118 -1.91 20.06 5.44
C ILE A 118 -3.18 20.77 5.92
N ASP A 119 -4.26 20.01 6.03
CA ASP A 119 -5.56 20.50 6.51
C ASP A 119 -5.75 20.14 7.98
N HIS A 120 -5.93 21.16 8.82
CA HIS A 120 -6.13 21.04 10.27
C HIS A 120 -7.56 21.40 10.72
N THR A 121 -8.50 21.56 9.78
CA THR A 121 -9.87 22.04 10.09
C THR A 121 -10.74 20.99 10.78
N GLY A 122 -10.39 19.71 10.65
CA GLY A 122 -11.09 18.57 11.24
C GLY A 122 -10.54 18.12 12.59
N ALA A 123 -11.15 17.06 13.15
CA ALA A 123 -10.70 16.46 14.41
C ALA A 123 -9.30 15.83 14.32
N ASN A 124 -8.90 15.38 13.12
CA ASN A 124 -7.56 14.89 12.84
C ASN A 124 -6.99 15.65 11.64
N PRO A 125 -5.68 15.95 11.63
CA PRO A 125 -5.03 16.55 10.49
C PRO A 125 -5.02 15.59 9.29
N VAL A 126 -5.13 16.15 8.09
CA VAL A 126 -5.18 15.42 6.82
C VAL A 126 -4.11 15.98 5.88
N VAL A 127 -3.31 15.12 5.27
CA VAL A 127 -2.49 15.50 4.10
C VAL A 127 -3.34 15.34 2.85
N LYS A 128 -3.33 16.34 1.98
CA LYS A 128 -4.05 16.34 0.70
C LYS A 128 -3.10 16.60 -0.45
N ALA A 129 -3.26 15.84 -1.51
CA ALA A 129 -2.76 16.13 -2.85
C ALA A 129 -3.96 16.29 -3.81
N ASP A 130 -3.70 16.59 -5.08
CA ASP A 130 -4.74 16.80 -6.09
C ASP A 130 -5.75 15.65 -6.20
N LYS A 131 -5.29 14.41 -6.02
CA LYS A 131 -6.09 13.19 -6.29
C LYS A 131 -6.35 12.33 -5.07
N PHE A 132 -5.78 12.66 -3.92
CA PHE A 132 -5.99 11.89 -2.70
C PHE A 132 -5.86 12.75 -1.44
N GLY A 133 -6.46 12.26 -0.37
CA GLY A 133 -6.25 12.82 0.96
C GLY A 133 -6.32 11.71 2.00
N SER A 134 -5.53 11.83 3.05
CA SER A 134 -5.51 10.84 4.13
C SER A 134 -5.17 11.49 5.47
N THR A 135 -5.85 11.01 6.50
CA THR A 135 -5.54 11.32 7.89
C THR A 135 -4.08 10.98 8.17
N ILE A 136 -3.38 11.89 8.86
CA ILE A 136 -1.98 11.66 9.26
C ILE A 136 -1.86 11.26 10.73
N ALA A 137 -0.92 10.37 10.99
CA ALA A 137 -0.31 10.09 12.27
C ALA A 137 1.11 10.66 12.29
N THR A 138 1.72 10.73 13.48
CA THR A 138 3.15 11.04 13.58
C THR A 138 3.93 9.83 14.08
N ARG A 139 5.22 9.78 13.74
CA ARG A 139 6.17 8.81 14.29
C ARG A 139 7.45 9.52 14.68
N LYS A 140 7.96 9.23 15.87
CA LYS A 140 9.33 9.57 16.25
C LYS A 140 10.25 8.45 15.76
N ASN A 141 11.21 8.79 14.92
CA ASN A 141 12.17 7.84 14.38
C ASN A 141 13.36 7.64 15.34
N ASP A 142 14.09 6.55 15.16
CA ASP A 142 15.23 6.18 16.02
C ASP A 142 16.38 7.21 15.94
N ASP A 143 16.51 7.91 14.82
CA ASP A 143 17.46 9.01 14.61
C ASP A 143 17.03 10.34 15.25
N GLY A 144 15.88 10.36 15.92
CA GLY A 144 15.31 11.53 16.60
C GLY A 144 14.46 12.43 15.69
N THR A 145 14.40 12.16 14.38
CA THR A 145 13.52 12.88 13.47
C THR A 145 12.04 12.53 13.69
N VAL A 146 11.15 13.33 13.13
CA VAL A 146 9.71 13.07 13.16
C VAL A 146 9.21 12.85 11.73
N SER A 147 8.39 11.83 11.54
CA SER A 147 7.67 11.60 10.29
C SER A 147 6.18 11.87 10.44
N VAL A 148 5.56 12.35 9.37
CA VAL A 148 4.11 12.32 9.17
C VAL A 148 3.77 11.16 8.25
N ILE A 149 2.77 10.36 8.64
CA ILE A 149 2.44 9.10 7.98
C ILE A 149 0.94 9.01 7.77
N THR A 150 0.51 8.67 6.57
CA THR A 150 -0.92 8.43 6.25
C THR A 150 -1.42 7.14 6.89
N ILE A 151 -2.68 7.15 7.35
CA ILE A 151 -3.26 6.02 8.09
C ILE A 151 -4.63 5.56 7.61
N ASP A 152 -5.24 6.25 6.65
CA ASP A 152 -6.49 5.77 6.06
C ASP A 152 -6.22 4.57 5.13
N PRO A 153 -7.22 3.69 4.91
CA PRO A 153 -7.15 2.65 3.88
C PRO A 153 -6.69 3.20 2.52
N GLU A 154 -6.28 2.33 1.61
CA GLU A 154 -5.67 2.64 0.30
C GLU A 154 -4.28 3.33 0.37
N PHE A 155 -4.13 4.39 1.16
CA PHE A 155 -2.90 5.20 1.21
C PHE A 155 -2.08 5.02 2.47
N ALA A 156 -2.43 4.11 3.38
CA ALA A 156 -1.71 3.90 4.62
C ALA A 156 -0.21 3.60 4.40
N GLY A 157 0.65 4.29 5.14
CA GLY A 157 2.09 4.06 5.15
C GLY A 157 2.91 4.95 4.22
N ALA A 158 2.29 5.87 3.48
CA ALA A 158 3.05 6.95 2.83
C ALA A 158 3.66 7.84 3.91
N GLU A 159 4.97 8.08 3.81
CA GLU A 159 5.76 8.71 4.87
C GLU A 159 6.53 9.90 4.34
N TRP A 160 6.44 11.02 5.07
CA TRP A 160 7.32 12.16 4.89
C TRP A 160 8.07 12.47 6.18
N VAL A 161 9.40 12.53 6.09
CA VAL A 161 10.23 13.02 7.20
C VAL A 161 10.17 14.53 7.23
N VAL A 162 9.79 15.07 8.39
CA VAL A 162 9.73 16.51 8.65
C VAL A 162 11.15 17.06 8.79
N GLY A 163 11.42 18.15 8.10
CA GLY A 163 12.71 18.83 8.19
C GLY A 163 12.61 20.32 7.89
N GLU A 164 13.78 20.92 7.73
CA GLU A 164 13.95 22.33 7.37
C GLU A 164 15.17 22.45 6.44
N ASP A 165 15.05 23.26 5.40
CA ASP A 165 16.17 23.63 4.53
C ASP A 165 16.14 25.13 4.26
N ALA A 166 17.26 25.80 4.51
CA ALA A 166 17.43 27.24 4.35
C ALA A 166 16.28 28.09 4.97
N GLY A 167 15.79 27.71 6.16
CA GLY A 167 14.71 28.41 6.86
C GLY A 167 13.30 28.09 6.37
N ARG A 168 13.14 27.17 5.41
CA ARG A 168 11.84 26.69 4.90
C ARG A 168 11.56 25.29 5.39
N ARG A 169 10.32 25.05 5.80
CA ARG A 169 9.88 23.73 6.25
C ARG A 169 9.87 22.75 5.08
N THR A 170 10.25 21.51 5.32
CA THR A 170 10.32 20.47 4.29
C THR A 170 9.65 19.17 4.71
N LEU A 171 9.15 18.44 3.72
CA LEU A 171 8.64 17.08 3.85
C LEU A 171 9.38 16.19 2.85
N THR A 172 10.19 15.25 3.35
CA THR A 172 11.01 14.37 2.52
C THR A 172 10.36 13.01 2.35
N LEU A 173 9.94 12.68 1.13
CA LEU A 173 9.50 11.35 0.72
C LEU A 173 10.69 10.58 0.15
N ARG A 174 10.88 9.34 0.60
CA ARG A 174 11.89 8.42 0.06
C ARG A 174 11.18 7.26 -0.62
N ASP A 175 11.42 7.11 -1.92
CA ASP A 175 10.83 6.04 -2.74
C ASP A 175 11.95 5.25 -3.44
N GLY A 176 12.40 4.18 -2.78
CA GLY A 176 13.48 3.34 -3.27
C GLY A 176 14.77 4.13 -3.53
N GLN A 177 15.10 4.35 -4.80
CA GLN A 177 16.29 5.10 -5.23
C GLN A 177 16.05 6.61 -5.36
N HIS A 178 14.80 7.08 -5.23
CA HIS A 178 14.44 8.49 -5.37
C HIS A 178 14.19 9.14 -4.01
N VAL A 179 14.59 10.40 -3.91
CA VAL A 179 14.31 11.27 -2.76
C VAL A 179 13.61 12.52 -3.28
N TYR A 180 12.39 12.73 -2.83
CA TYR A 180 11.57 13.89 -3.18
C TYR A 180 11.45 14.80 -1.97
N VAL A 181 12.02 16.00 -2.06
CA VAL A 181 11.88 17.01 -1.03
C VAL A 181 10.77 17.97 -1.45
N PHE A 182 9.69 17.97 -0.68
CA PHE A 182 8.66 19.00 -0.78
C PHE A 182 9.09 20.17 0.10
N THR A 183 9.12 21.37 -0.47
CA THR A 183 9.50 22.59 0.25
C THR A 183 8.27 23.46 0.46
N GLU A 184 8.22 24.14 1.60
CA GLU A 184 7.23 25.18 1.86
C GLU A 184 7.16 26.18 0.70
N GLY A 185 5.94 26.39 0.20
CA GLY A 185 5.64 27.19 -0.99
C GLY A 185 4.40 28.05 -0.83
#